data_AF-A0A6M5YSD3-F1
#
_entry.id   AF-A0A6M5YSD3-F1
#
_cell.length_a   1.000
_cell.length_b   1.000
_cell.length_c   1.000
_cell.angle_alpha   90.00
_cell.angle_beta   90.00
_cell.angle_gamma   90.00
#
_symmetry.space_group_name_H-M   'P 1'
#
loop_
_entity.id
_entity.type
_entity.pdbx_description
1 polymer ?
#
loop_
_entity_poly.entity_id
_entity_poly.type
_entity_poly.pdbx_seq_one_letter_code
_entity_poly.pdbx_strand_id
1 'polypeptide(L)'
;MKRIVVYGLMSLFALSAAGCSGHDALMKELLMNLNVLAEVIEKHESKEKFDAAYERTTTTVEKINKLKLSKEDQEALFKRYEPELKKVAERIQEAQKTRKAEGTDDDLPPVVIENFLKK
;
A
#
# COMPACT_ATOMS: atom_id res chain seq x y z
N MET A 1 30.76 27.35 28.97
CA MET A 1 29.69 26.34 29.25
C MET A 1 28.45 26.60 28.38
N LYS A 2 28.42 26.25 27.08
CA LYS A 2 27.20 26.42 26.22
C LYS A 2 27.14 25.50 24.96
N ARG A 3 27.73 24.29 24.96
CA ARG A 3 27.81 23.48 23.70
C ARG A 3 27.47 21.98 23.80
N ILE A 4 26.88 21.49 24.89
CA ILE A 4 26.68 20.03 25.07
C ILE A 4 25.25 19.56 24.79
N VAL A 5 24.26 20.44 24.62
CA VAL A 5 22.84 20.04 24.52
C VAL A 5 22.42 19.60 23.10
N VAL A 6 23.24 19.81 22.06
CA VAL A 6 22.83 19.58 20.67
C VAL A 6 23.05 18.13 20.20
N TYR A 7 23.80 17.30 20.92
CA TYR A 7 24.09 15.92 20.51
C TYR A 7 23.19 14.86 21.18
N GLY A 8 22.24 15.25 22.04
CA GLY A 8 21.40 14.31 22.80
C GLY A 8 20.08 13.92 22.14
N LEU A 9 19.63 14.63 21.09
CA LEU A 9 18.29 14.41 20.50
C LEU A 9 18.32 13.75 19.11
N MET A 10 19.50 13.62 18.48
CA MET A 10 19.62 12.98 17.17
C MET A 10 20.01 11.50 17.22
N SER A 11 20.32 10.96 18.40
CA SER A 11 20.68 9.55 18.58
C SER A 11 19.49 8.62 18.82
N LEU A 12 18.26 9.15 18.96
CA LEU A 12 17.07 8.32 19.20
C LEU A 12 16.41 7.78 17.92
N PHE A 13 16.87 8.19 16.73
CA PHE A 13 16.36 7.68 15.45
C PHE A 13 17.22 6.57 14.83
N ALA A 14 18.39 6.28 15.41
CA ALA A 14 19.32 5.28 14.87
C ALA A 14 19.11 3.86 15.41
N LEU A 15 18.23 3.66 16.41
CA LEU A 15 17.93 2.33 16.96
C LEU A 15 16.78 1.58 16.26
N SER A 16 16.16 2.16 15.23
CA SER A 16 15.12 1.46 14.45
C SER A 16 15.68 0.57 13.35
N ALA A 17 17.00 0.33 13.32
CA ALA A 17 17.68 -0.55 12.36
C ALA A 17 17.75 -2.02 12.80
N ALA A 18 17.03 -2.42 13.86
CA ALA A 18 16.85 -3.82 14.25
C ALA A 18 15.39 -4.24 14.03
N GLY A 19 15.04 -4.54 12.78
CA GLY A 19 13.72 -5.10 12.50
C GLY A 19 13.49 -5.38 11.03
N CYS A 20 13.96 -6.54 10.55
CA CYS A 20 13.20 -7.29 9.54
C CYS A 20 11.85 -7.65 10.15
N SER A 21 10.97 -6.66 10.34
CA SER A 21 9.63 -6.89 10.84
C SER A 21 8.80 -7.45 9.69
N GLY A 22 8.07 -8.55 9.92
CA GLY A 22 7.16 -9.11 8.91
C GLY A 22 6.14 -8.09 8.38
N HIS A 23 5.98 -6.96 9.07
CA HIS A 23 5.11 -5.85 8.74
C HIS A 23 5.59 -5.08 7.49
N ASP A 24 6.90 -4.81 7.39
CA ASP A 24 7.48 -4.18 6.19
C ASP A 24 7.38 -5.10 4.97
N ALA A 25 7.55 -6.41 5.18
CA ALA A 25 7.36 -7.40 4.11
C ALA A 25 5.91 -7.40 3.60
N LEU A 26 4.93 -7.35 4.51
CA LEU A 26 3.51 -7.30 4.16
C LEU A 26 3.11 -5.99 3.46
N MET A 27 3.68 -4.85 3.85
CA MET A 27 3.45 -3.59 3.14
C MET A 27 4.01 -3.61 1.72
N LYS A 28 5.19 -4.20 1.53
CA LYS A 28 5.77 -4.41 0.20
C LYS A 28 4.96 -5.40 -0.62
N GLU A 29 4.46 -6.48 -0.01
CA GLU A 29 3.54 -7.44 -0.64
C GLU A 29 2.24 -6.73 -1.07
N LEU A 30 1.69 -5.84 -0.23
CA LEU A 30 0.51 -5.05 -0.55
C LEU A 30 0.77 -4.15 -1.76
N LEU A 31 1.87 -3.39 -1.76
CA LEU A 31 2.25 -2.54 -2.89
C LEU A 31 2.46 -3.34 -4.17
N MET A 32 3.07 -4.53 -4.08
CA MET A 32 3.23 -5.43 -5.23
C MET A 32 1.86 -5.88 -5.78
N ASN A 33 0.96 -6.33 -4.91
CA ASN A 33 -0.38 -6.76 -5.30
C ASN A 33 -1.21 -5.61 -5.90
N LEU A 34 -1.09 -4.39 -5.37
CA LEU A 34 -1.71 -3.20 -5.94
C LEU A 34 -1.16 -2.86 -7.33
N ASN A 35 0.16 -2.99 -7.54
CA ASN A 35 0.74 -2.78 -8.87
C ASN A 35 0.30 -3.85 -9.87
N VAL A 36 0.19 -5.11 -9.44
CA VAL A 36 -0.36 -6.18 -10.28
C VAL A 36 -1.82 -5.88 -10.63
N LEU A 37 -2.61 -5.40 -9.66
CA LEU A 37 -4.00 -5.01 -9.90
C LEU A 37 -4.08 -3.85 -10.91
N ALA A 38 -3.21 -2.85 -10.79
CA ALA A 38 -3.09 -1.77 -11.77
C ALA A 38 -2.77 -2.33 -13.18
N GLU A 39 -1.79 -3.22 -13.29
CA GLU A 39 -1.43 -3.84 -14.56
C GLU A 39 -2.56 -4.66 -15.19
N VAL A 40 -3.32 -5.41 -14.39
CA VAL A 40 -4.49 -6.15 -14.88
C VAL A 40 -5.52 -5.19 -15.46
N ILE A 41 -5.73 -4.04 -14.80
CA ILE A 41 -6.66 -3.02 -15.28
C ILE A 41 -6.15 -2.42 -16.60
N GLU A 42 -4.87 -2.01 -16.65
CA GLU A 42 -4.22 -1.40 -17.82
C GLU A 42 -4.15 -2.34 -19.03
N LYS A 43 -3.91 -3.63 -18.81
CA LYS A 43 -3.78 -4.63 -19.87
C LYS A 43 -5.12 -5.21 -20.33
N HIS A 44 -6.24 -4.71 -19.81
CA HIS A 44 -7.59 -5.24 -20.04
C HIS A 44 -7.65 -6.76 -19.86
N GLU A 45 -6.98 -7.24 -18.82
CA GLU A 45 -6.95 -8.65 -18.50
C GLU A 45 -8.35 -9.14 -18.07
N SER A 46 -8.55 -10.45 -18.12
CA SER A 46 -9.84 -11.09 -17.83
C SER A 46 -10.32 -10.79 -16.40
N LYS A 47 -11.65 -10.85 -16.21
CA LYS A 47 -12.27 -10.71 -14.89
C LYS A 47 -11.68 -11.68 -13.85
N GLU A 48 -11.35 -12.91 -14.26
CA GLU A 48 -10.71 -13.91 -13.40
C GLU A 48 -9.34 -13.43 -12.87
N LYS A 49 -8.51 -12.83 -13.75
CA LYS A 49 -7.21 -12.27 -13.34
C LYS A 49 -7.38 -11.05 -12.44
N PHE A 50 -8.41 -10.23 -12.69
CA PHE A 50 -8.76 -9.11 -11.82
C PHE A 50 -9.19 -9.59 -10.43
N ASP A 51 -10.13 -10.52 -10.35
CA ASP A 51 -10.64 -11.07 -9.10
C ASP A 51 -9.49 -11.70 -8.29
N ALA A 52 -8.60 -12.45 -8.96
CA ALA A 52 -7.43 -13.05 -8.31
C ALA A 52 -6.43 -12.00 -7.78
N ALA A 53 -6.17 -10.92 -8.53
CA ALA A 53 -5.30 -9.83 -8.06
C ALA A 53 -5.95 -9.04 -6.91
N TYR A 54 -7.26 -8.83 -6.99
CA TYR A 54 -8.05 -8.18 -5.95
C TYR A 54 -8.04 -9.01 -4.65
N GLU A 55 -8.26 -10.32 -4.73
CA GLU A 55 -8.25 -11.25 -3.60
C GLU A 55 -6.88 -11.31 -2.91
N ARG A 56 -5.78 -11.29 -3.66
CA ARG A 56 -4.42 -11.20 -3.08
C ARG A 56 -4.22 -9.89 -2.32
N THR A 57 -4.73 -8.78 -2.89
CA THR A 57 -4.66 -7.45 -2.26
C THR A 57 -5.45 -7.44 -0.95
N THR A 58 -6.70 -7.92 -0.95
CA THR A 58 -7.53 -8.00 0.27
C THR A 58 -6.92 -8.94 1.31
N THR A 59 -6.43 -10.11 0.90
CA THR A 59 -5.76 -11.06 1.80
C THR A 59 -4.55 -10.44 2.48
N THR A 60 -3.75 -9.67 1.75
CA THR A 60 -2.56 -9.01 2.31
C THR A 60 -2.94 -7.92 3.30
N VAL A 61 -3.98 -7.14 3.00
CA VAL A 61 -4.55 -6.14 3.91
C VAL A 61 -5.05 -6.80 5.19
N GLU A 62 -5.77 -7.91 5.08
CA GLU A 62 -6.21 -8.65 6.27
C GLU A 62 -5.04 -9.14 7.11
N LYS A 63 -3.96 -9.62 6.48
CA LYS A 63 -2.73 -9.99 7.20
C LYS A 63 -2.16 -8.78 7.94
N ILE A 64 -2.10 -7.60 7.30
CA ILE A 64 -1.62 -6.35 7.91
C ILE A 64 -2.49 -5.96 9.11
N ASN A 65 -3.82 -6.00 8.97
CA ASN A 65 -4.75 -5.68 10.04
C ASN A 65 -4.67 -6.67 11.21
N LYS A 66 -4.35 -7.94 10.93
CA LYS A 66 -4.14 -8.99 11.95
C LYS A 66 -2.85 -8.82 12.74
N LEU A 67 -1.91 -7.97 12.31
CA LEU A 67 -0.65 -7.72 13.02
C LEU A 67 -0.84 -7.06 14.39
N LYS A 68 -2.04 -6.52 14.69
CA LYS A 68 -2.37 -5.84 15.96
C LYS A 68 -1.30 -4.82 16.35
N LEU A 69 -0.84 -4.03 15.38
CA LEU A 69 0.10 -2.94 15.62
C LEU A 69 -0.53 -1.92 16.56
N SER A 70 0.32 -1.24 17.34
CA SER A 70 -0.11 -0.02 18.02
C SER A 70 -0.53 1.01 16.96
N LYS A 71 -1.41 1.96 17.34
CA LYS A 71 -1.82 3.02 16.40
C LYS A 71 -0.62 3.83 15.89
N GLU A 72 0.34 4.10 16.76
CA GLU A 72 1.56 4.85 16.43
C GLU A 72 2.45 4.08 15.44
N ASP A 73 2.63 2.77 15.64
CA ASP A 73 3.41 1.92 14.72
C ASP A 73 2.70 1.76 13.38
N GLN A 74 1.37 1.64 13.40
CA GLN A 74 0.55 1.56 12.19
C GLN A 74 0.66 2.87 11.39
N GLU A 75 0.49 4.02 12.04
CA GLU A 75 0.65 5.33 11.39
C GLU A 75 2.07 5.54 10.86
N ALA A 76 3.10 5.18 11.62
CA ALA A 76 4.48 5.28 11.19
C ALA A 76 4.77 4.36 9.98
N LEU A 77 4.21 3.15 9.96
CA LEU A 77 4.32 2.22 8.86
C LEU A 77 3.61 2.76 7.61
N PHE A 78 2.36 3.21 7.73
CA PHE A 78 1.62 3.78 6.59
C PHE A 78 2.28 5.05 6.06
N LYS A 79 2.72 5.96 6.92
CA LYS A 79 3.41 7.19 6.53
C LYS A 79 4.71 6.90 5.77
N ARG A 80 5.40 5.81 6.11
CA ARG A 80 6.63 5.38 5.41
C ARG A 80 6.35 4.97 3.96
N TYR A 81 5.21 4.32 3.72
CA TYR A 81 4.80 3.83 2.39
C TYR A 81 3.76 4.72 1.69
N GLU A 82 3.38 5.84 2.30
CA GLU A 82 2.38 6.78 1.79
C GLU A 82 2.71 7.26 0.36
N PRO A 83 3.97 7.62 0.02
CA PRO A 83 4.31 8.03 -1.34
C PRO A 83 4.06 6.92 -2.38
N GLU A 84 4.47 5.68 -2.08
CA GLU A 84 4.26 4.54 -2.96
C GLU A 84 2.78 4.16 -3.08
N LEU A 85 2.05 4.18 -1.96
CA LEU A 85 0.61 3.93 -1.92
C LEU A 85 -0.15 4.96 -2.75
N LYS A 86 0.21 6.25 -2.63
CA LYS A 86 -0.39 7.31 -3.44
C LYS A 86 -0.09 7.13 -4.92
N LYS A 87 1.16 6.82 -5.27
CA LYS A 87 1.58 6.58 -6.66
C LYS A 87 0.79 5.43 -7.30
N VAL A 88 0.64 4.31 -6.59
CA VAL A 88 -0.13 3.18 -7.13
C VAL A 88 -1.64 3.45 -7.12
N ALA A 89 -2.15 4.27 -6.17
CA ALA A 89 -3.53 4.74 -6.18
C ALA A 89 -3.84 5.55 -7.43
N GLU A 90 -3.01 6.53 -7.74
CA GLU A 90 -3.12 7.37 -8.94
C GLU A 90 -3.07 6.52 -10.20
N ARG A 91 -2.12 5.56 -10.28
CA ARG A 91 -2.02 4.63 -11.40
C ARG A 91 -3.28 3.79 -11.58
N ILE A 92 -3.84 3.22 -10.51
CA ILE A 92 -5.10 2.46 -10.57
C ILE A 92 -6.24 3.36 -11.04
N GLN A 93 -6.37 4.56 -10.49
CA GLN A 93 -7.42 5.51 -10.88
C GLN A 93 -7.31 5.90 -12.36
N GLU A 94 -6.10 6.16 -12.85
CA GLU A 94 -5.83 6.46 -14.24
C GLU A 94 -6.13 5.28 -15.15
N ALA A 95 -5.73 4.06 -14.76
CA ALA A 95 -6.03 2.83 -15.48
C ALA A 95 -7.54 2.60 -15.59
N GLN A 96 -8.29 2.80 -14.50
CA GLN A 96 -9.75 2.68 -14.51
C GLN A 96 -10.43 3.75 -15.37
N LYS A 97 -9.93 4.99 -15.31
CA LYS A 97 -10.44 6.09 -16.15
C LYS A 97 -10.19 5.82 -17.64
N THR A 98 -9.01 5.33 -17.97
CA THR A 98 -8.61 4.99 -19.35
C THR A 98 -9.47 3.85 -19.88
N ARG A 99 -9.56 2.74 -19.14
CA ARG A 99 -10.43 1.60 -19.46
C ARG A 99 -11.89 2.04 -19.68
N LYS A 100 -12.43 2.87 -18.78
CA LYS A 100 -13.78 3.44 -18.93
C LYS A 100 -13.93 4.33 -20.17
N ALA A 101 -12.91 5.12 -20.51
CA ALA A 101 -12.92 5.98 -21.70
C ALA A 101 -12.83 5.19 -23.00
N GLU A 102 -12.18 4.01 -22.98
CA GLU A 102 -12.12 3.08 -24.12
C GLU A 102 -13.42 2.32 -24.35
N GLY A 103 -14.40 2.44 -23.45
CA GLY A 103 -15.73 1.86 -23.63
C GLY A 103 -15.78 0.34 -23.47
N THR A 104 -14.83 -0.25 -22.74
CA THR A 104 -14.94 -1.64 -22.29
C THR A 104 -16.19 -1.80 -21.41
N ASP A 105 -17.11 -2.68 -21.82
CA ASP A 105 -18.36 -3.04 -21.14
C ASP A 105 -18.16 -3.98 -19.92
N ASP A 106 -16.94 -4.01 -19.39
CA ASP A 106 -16.59 -4.94 -18.33
C ASP A 106 -17.14 -4.42 -16.99
N ASP A 107 -18.00 -5.20 -16.32
CA ASP A 107 -18.58 -4.93 -14.99
C ASP A 107 -17.54 -4.98 -13.85
N LEU A 108 -16.33 -4.45 -14.06
CA LEU A 108 -15.30 -4.42 -13.04
C LEU A 108 -15.62 -3.34 -11.99
N PRO A 109 -15.62 -3.69 -10.69
CA PRO A 109 -15.90 -2.72 -9.65
C PRO A 109 -14.78 -1.67 -9.55
N PRO A 110 -15.12 -0.42 -9.17
CA PRO A 110 -14.12 0.61 -8.92
C PRO A 110 -13.19 0.19 -7.78
N VAL A 111 -11.88 0.37 -7.97
CA VAL A 111 -10.85 -0.02 -7.01
C VAL A 111 -10.39 1.25 -6.32
N VAL A 112 -10.82 1.41 -5.07
CA VAL A 112 -10.41 2.54 -4.23
C VAL A 112 -9.49 2.01 -3.14
N ILE A 113 -8.20 2.40 -3.18
CA ILE A 113 -7.20 1.93 -2.22
C ILE A 113 -7.62 2.23 -0.77
N GLU A 114 -8.30 3.34 -0.52
CA GLU A 114 -8.80 3.70 0.81
C GLU A 114 -9.73 2.63 1.41
N ASN A 115 -10.48 1.89 0.59
CA ASN A 115 -11.35 0.80 1.07
C ASN A 115 -10.54 -0.38 1.65
N PHE A 116 -9.29 -0.51 1.25
CA PHE A 116 -8.37 -1.50 1.78
C PHE A 116 -7.69 -1.00 3.06
N LEU A 117 -7.47 0.30 3.21
CA LEU A 117 -6.72 0.86 4.33
C LEU A 117 -7.58 1.30 5.52
N LYS A 118 -8.89 1.47 5.33
CA LYS A 118 -9.84 1.93 6.36
C LYS A 118 -10.65 0.82 7.06
N LYS A 119 -10.42 -0.45 6.73
CA LYS A 119 -11.07 -1.60 7.39
C LYS A 119 -10.25 -2.08 8.58
#